data_AF-A0A2Z3I409-F1
#
_entry.id   AF-A0A2Z3I409-F1
#
_cell.length_a   1.000
_cell.length_b   1.000
_cell.length_c   1.000
_cell.angle_alpha   90.00
_cell.angle_beta   90.00
_cell.angle_gamma   90.00
#
_symmetry.space_group_name_H-M   'P 1'
#
loop_
_entity.id
_entity.type
_entity.pdbx_description
1 polymer ?
#
loop_
_entity_poly.entity_id
_entity_poly.type
_entity_poly.pdbx_seq_one_letter_code
_entity_poly.pdbx_strand_id
1 'polypeptide(L)'
;MALLIPGTLTIMTRNGRYGAFNTGKLSTSIGDFVVKDKELDQYDAGKYQGQFEIEKIKSVHYTYGNCLIVECRAYLASMQLNSTTDLTDEEIDALSTKEQDPLEEEKLNASVPTTPCSQPMTTQSSGKGQNTQYQVQPKANKVNKANKANKANKTNTTAVSDDEQLFGLLWPLGHQVKLDSTCDRETLRQQKTRLGELGYEFDFRSQIWNLQ
;
A
#
# COMPACT_ATOMS: atom_id res chain seq x y z
N MET A 1 15.09 15.92 11.54
CA MET A 1 14.94 15.88 13.01
C MET A 1 13.66 15.14 13.27
N ALA A 2 13.74 13.95 13.87
CA ALA A 2 12.55 13.16 14.17
C ALA A 2 11.95 13.61 15.51
N LEU A 3 10.62 13.54 15.63
CA LEU A 3 9.87 13.94 16.82
C LEU A 3 9.31 12.69 17.49
N LEU A 4 9.78 12.37 18.69
CA LEU A 4 9.27 11.28 19.50
C LEU A 4 8.08 11.76 20.33
N ILE A 5 6.89 11.22 20.05
CA ILE A 5 5.64 11.68 20.67
C ILE A 5 4.80 10.47 21.12
N PRO A 6 4.30 10.44 22.36
CA PRO A 6 3.32 9.45 22.79
C PRO A 6 1.99 9.65 22.07
N GLY A 7 1.33 8.54 21.73
CA GLY A 7 0.02 8.60 21.10
C GLY A 7 -0.71 7.27 21.12
N THR A 8 -1.81 7.25 20.37
CA THR A 8 -2.57 6.03 20.08
C THR A 8 -2.68 5.87 18.57
N LEU A 9 -2.25 4.71 18.07
CA LEU A 9 -2.33 4.31 16.68
C LEU A 9 -3.47 3.30 16.52
N THR A 10 -4.53 3.71 15.84
CA THR A 10 -5.63 2.83 15.46
C THR A 10 -5.34 2.26 14.08
N ILE A 11 -5.00 0.97 14.02
CA ILE A 11 -4.75 0.25 12.76
C ILE A 11 -6.07 -0.37 12.30
N MET A 12 -6.47 -0.06 11.08
CA MET A 12 -7.65 -0.59 10.42
C MET A 12 -7.25 -1.38 9.18
N THR A 13 -7.82 -2.57 9.02
CA THR A 13 -7.72 -3.33 7.78
C THR A 13 -8.79 -2.86 6.79
N ARG A 14 -8.37 -2.49 5.58
CA ARG A 14 -9.21 -2.05 4.47
C ARG A 14 -8.98 -2.97 3.28
N ASN A 15 -10.02 -3.26 2.52
CA ASN A 15 -9.91 -4.10 1.34
C ASN A 15 -9.74 -3.23 0.09
N GLY A 16 -8.61 -3.38 -0.58
CA GLY A 16 -8.30 -2.73 -1.85
C GLY A 16 -8.44 -3.66 -3.04
N ARG A 17 -8.18 -3.13 -4.24
CA ARG A 17 -8.16 -3.89 -5.49
C ARG A 17 -7.04 -4.95 -5.51
N TYR A 18 -5.98 -4.71 -4.74
CA TYR A 18 -4.79 -5.56 -4.65
C TYR A 18 -4.70 -6.30 -3.30
N GLY A 19 -5.84 -6.58 -2.67
CA GLY A 19 -5.93 -7.29 -1.40
C GLY A 19 -6.16 -6.39 -0.19
N ALA A 20 -6.20 -7.00 0.98
CA ALA A 20 -6.34 -6.28 2.24
C ALA A 20 -5.06 -5.50 2.56
N PHE A 21 -5.23 -4.30 3.09
CA PHE A 21 -4.15 -3.39 3.48
C PHE A 21 -4.49 -2.70 4.78
N ASN A 22 -3.48 -2.37 5.55
CA ASN A 22 -3.68 -1.69 6.82
C ASN A 22 -3.36 -0.20 6.71
N THR A 23 -4.25 0.61 7.27
CA THR A 23 -4.03 2.03 7.47
C THR A 23 -4.12 2.36 8.94
N GLY A 24 -3.26 3.28 9.39
CA GLY A 24 -3.22 3.74 10.76
C GLY A 24 -3.81 5.14 10.87
N LYS A 25 -4.65 5.37 11.88
CA LYS A 25 -4.96 6.71 12.37
C LYS A 25 -4.14 6.95 13.64
N LEU A 26 -3.18 7.85 13.59
CA LEU A 26 -2.34 8.23 14.72
C LEU A 26 -2.91 9.47 15.40
N SER A 27 -3.38 9.31 16.63
CA SER A 27 -3.83 10.43 17.48
C SER A 27 -2.75 10.75 18.51
N THR A 28 -2.27 11.99 18.50
CA THR A 28 -1.21 12.51 19.39
C THR A 28 -1.62 13.85 19.99
N SER A 29 -0.83 14.36 20.93
CA SER A 29 -1.03 15.69 21.51
C SER A 29 -0.91 16.84 20.49
N ILE A 30 -0.27 16.60 19.35
CA ILE A 30 -0.10 17.60 18.29
C ILE A 30 -1.28 17.58 17.29
N GLY A 31 -2.02 16.47 17.25
CA GLY A 31 -3.18 16.30 16.38
C GLY A 31 -3.33 14.87 15.89
N ASP A 32 -4.27 14.73 14.96
CA ASP A 32 -4.58 13.47 14.28
C ASP A 32 -3.90 13.43 12.91
N PHE A 33 -3.24 12.31 12.63
CA PHE A 33 -2.53 12.07 11.39
C PHE A 33 -2.91 10.71 10.80
N VAL A 34 -2.91 10.63 9.48
CA VAL A 34 -3.08 9.36 8.75
C VAL A 34 -1.69 8.76 8.51
N VAL A 35 -1.51 7.49 8.86
CA VAL A 35 -0.26 6.74 8.66
C VAL A 35 -0.56 5.62 7.67
N LYS A 36 0.09 5.65 6.51
CA LYS A 36 -0.08 4.64 5.46
C LYS A 36 1.22 3.84 5.24
N ASP A 37 2.04 3.70 6.28
CA ASP A 37 3.33 3.02 6.21
C ASP A 37 3.16 1.52 5.93
N LYS A 38 4.09 0.97 5.14
CA LYS A 38 4.08 -0.44 4.71
C LYS A 38 4.30 -1.43 5.86
N GLU A 39 4.96 -1.00 6.93
CA GLU A 39 5.11 -1.82 8.15
C GLU A 39 3.77 -2.15 8.81
N LEU A 40 2.76 -1.27 8.67
CA LEU A 40 1.43 -1.48 9.27
C LEU A 40 0.72 -2.72 8.73
N ASP A 41 1.05 -3.15 7.50
CA ASP A 41 0.46 -4.35 6.91
C ASP A 41 0.82 -5.61 7.71
N GLN A 42 1.93 -5.63 8.47
CA GLN A 42 2.32 -6.75 9.35
C GLN A 42 1.44 -6.87 10.59
N TYR A 43 0.96 -5.74 11.13
CA TYR A 43 0.15 -5.69 12.34
C TYR A 43 -1.28 -6.14 12.08
N ASP A 44 -2.01 -6.45 13.14
CA ASP A 44 -3.44 -6.72 13.03
C ASP A 44 -4.27 -5.48 13.32
N ALA A 45 -5.51 -5.46 12.85
CA ALA A 45 -6.43 -4.37 13.13
C ALA A 45 -6.63 -4.26 14.65
N GLY A 46 -6.34 -3.10 15.21
CA GLY A 46 -6.38 -2.90 16.65
C GLY A 46 -5.99 -1.48 17.05
N LYS A 47 -6.17 -1.17 18.33
CA LYS A 47 -5.75 0.10 18.92
C LYS A 47 -4.46 -0.14 19.69
N TYR A 48 -3.40 0.53 19.24
CA TYR A 48 -2.06 0.37 19.79
C TYR A 48 -1.61 1.66 20.46
N GLN A 49 -1.30 1.59 21.75
CA GLN A 49 -0.77 2.72 22.49
C GLN A 49 0.75 2.62 22.57
N GLY A 50 1.44 3.72 22.29
CA GLY A 50 2.88 3.68 22.11
C GLY A 50 3.56 5.03 22.01
N GLN A 51 4.86 4.97 21.78
CA GLN A 51 5.71 6.10 21.41
C GLN A 51 5.97 6.03 19.90
N PHE A 52 5.76 7.14 19.20
CA PHE A 52 5.90 7.23 17.75
C PHE A 52 6.97 8.25 17.41
N GLU A 53 7.97 7.81 16.64
CA GLU A 53 9.02 8.68 16.15
C GLU A 53 8.63 9.19 14.75
N ILE A 54 8.07 10.40 14.69
CA ILE A 54 7.63 11.02 13.44
C ILE A 54 8.84 11.62 12.74
N GLU A 55 9.20 11.07 11.57
CA GLU A 55 10.30 11.58 10.75
C GLU A 55 9.91 12.89 10.05
N LYS A 56 8.69 12.91 9.49
CA LYS A 56 8.16 14.03 8.71
C LYS A 56 6.64 13.96 8.62
N ILE A 57 6.01 15.12 8.58
CA ILE A 57 4.57 15.27 8.32
C ILE A 57 4.42 15.93 6.96
N LYS A 58 3.68 15.31 6.04
CA LYS A 58 3.36 15.90 4.74
C LYS A 58 1.85 15.91 4.53
N SER A 59 1.36 16.98 3.94
CA SER A 59 0.04 16.97 3.36
C SER A 59 0.09 16.25 2.01
N VAL A 60 -0.76 15.25 1.83
CA VAL A 60 -0.98 14.58 0.55
C VAL A 60 -2.39 14.90 0.12
N HIS A 61 -2.57 15.25 -1.14
CA HIS A 61 -3.88 15.53 -1.70
C HIS A 61 -4.13 14.61 -2.87
N TYR A 62 -5.38 14.17 -3.00
CA TYR A 62 -5.83 13.42 -4.16
C TYR A 62 -7.28 13.81 -4.48
N THR A 63 -7.64 13.65 -5.74
CA THR A 63 -8.99 13.94 -6.21
C THR A 63 -9.77 12.63 -6.30
N TYR A 64 -10.90 12.58 -5.62
CA TYR A 64 -11.84 11.46 -5.71
C TYR A 64 -13.18 11.96 -6.23
N GLY A 65 -13.50 11.60 -7.48
CA GLY A 65 -14.64 12.17 -8.21
C GLY A 65 -14.50 13.68 -8.39
N ASN A 66 -15.37 14.45 -7.73
CA ASN A 66 -15.36 15.92 -7.76
C ASN A 66 -14.82 16.56 -6.47
N CYS A 67 -14.33 15.75 -5.52
CA CYS A 67 -13.81 16.21 -4.24
C CYS A 67 -12.28 16.21 -4.22
N LEU A 68 -11.68 17.28 -3.72
CA LEU A 68 -10.26 17.32 -3.36
C LEU A 68 -10.14 16.90 -1.89
N ILE A 69 -9.55 15.74 -1.64
CA ILE A 69 -9.25 15.26 -0.30
C ILE A 69 -7.82 15.65 0.02
N VAL A 70 -7.62 16.26 1.18
CA VAL A 70 -6.31 16.65 1.70
C VAL A 70 -6.09 15.92 3.01
N GLU A 71 -5.18 14.95 3.01
CA GLU A 71 -4.81 14.16 4.17
C GLU A 71 -3.51 14.69 4.79
N CYS A 72 -3.48 14.86 6.10
CA CYS A 72 -2.23 15.09 6.85
C CYS A 72 -1.59 13.74 7.16
N ARG A 73 -0.54 13.38 6.43
CA ARG A 73 0.17 12.12 6.61
C ARG A 73 1.43 12.27 7.45
N ALA A 74 1.54 11.43 8.48
CA ALA A 74 2.77 11.29 9.25
C ALA A 74 3.54 10.09 8.71
N TYR A 75 4.84 10.29 8.45
CA TYR A 75 5.78 9.22 8.14
C TYR A 75 6.55 8.91 9.41
N LEU A 76 6.48 7.66 9.86
CA LEU A 76 7.14 7.22 11.07
C LEU A 76 8.53 6.66 10.72
N ALA A 77 9.55 7.04 11.49
CA ALA A 77 10.86 6.39 11.45
C ALA A 77 10.85 5.11 12.28
N SER A 78 10.17 5.13 13.43
CA SER A 78 9.99 3.98 14.30
C SER A 78 8.73 4.11 15.14
N MET A 79 8.20 2.99 15.63
CA MET A 79 7.10 2.94 16.59
C MET A 79 7.38 1.90 17.66
N GLN A 80 7.07 2.24 18.91
CA GLN A 80 7.17 1.36 20.06
C GLN A 80 5.79 1.19 20.67
N LEU A 81 5.20 0.01 20.47
CA LEU A 81 3.84 -0.31 20.92
C LEU A 81 3.92 -1.01 22.28
N ASN A 82 3.30 -0.41 23.30
CA ASN A 82 3.32 -0.90 24.68
C ASN A 82 2.08 -1.73 25.01
N SER A 83 0.92 -1.30 24.52
CA SER A 83 -0.37 -1.91 24.82
C SER A 83 -1.19 -2.06 23.54
N THR A 84 -1.81 -3.23 23.39
CA THR A 84 -2.83 -3.51 22.37
C THR A 84 -4.19 -3.59 23.06
N THR A 85 -5.17 -2.89 22.50
CA THR A 85 -6.58 -3.01 22.85
C THR A 85 -7.34 -3.32 21.57
N ASP A 86 -8.18 -4.35 21.58
CA ASP A 86 -9.00 -4.70 20.43
C ASP A 86 -9.96 -3.55 20.11
N LEU A 87 -10.13 -3.25 18.82
CA LEU A 87 -11.06 -2.21 18.36
C LEU A 87 -12.49 -2.67 18.63
N THR A 88 -13.24 -1.89 19.40
CA THR A 88 -14.70 -2.05 19.53
C THR A 88 -15.39 -1.68 18.21
N ASP A 89 -16.38 -2.48 17.80
CA ASP A 89 -17.10 -2.36 16.51
C ASP A 89 -17.66 -0.95 16.23
N GLU A 90 -17.99 -0.20 17.28
CA GLU A 90 -18.52 1.17 17.21
C GLU A 90 -17.48 2.18 16.69
N GLU A 91 -16.19 1.99 16.99
CA GLU A 91 -15.12 2.85 16.48
C GLU A 91 -14.81 2.53 15.00
N ILE A 92 -15.01 1.27 14.57
CA ILE A 92 -14.81 0.82 13.18
C ILE A 92 -15.79 1.50 12.23
N ASP A 93 -17.06 1.63 12.64
CA ASP A 93 -18.11 2.23 11.81
C ASP A 93 -17.91 3.75 11.65
N ALA A 94 -17.56 4.45 12.73
CA ALA A 94 -17.32 5.90 12.73
C ALA A 94 -16.15 6.35 11.83
N LEU A 95 -15.20 5.45 11.56
CA LEU A 95 -14.00 5.73 10.75
C LEU A 95 -14.11 5.22 9.31
N SER A 96 -15.23 4.59 8.92
CA SER A 96 -15.47 4.03 7.59
C SER A 96 -15.77 5.07 6.52
N THR A 97 -14.77 5.92 6.24
CA THR A 97 -14.75 6.77 5.05
C THR A 97 -14.01 5.99 3.95
N LYS A 98 -14.61 5.83 2.76
CA LYS A 98 -14.00 5.09 1.63
C LYS A 98 -12.71 5.78 1.16
N GLU A 99 -11.56 5.40 1.73
CA GLU A 99 -10.24 5.84 1.29
C GLU A 99 -9.66 4.91 0.20
N GLN A 100 -8.86 5.50 -0.70
CA GLN A 100 -8.21 4.81 -1.82
C GLN A 100 -7.02 3.96 -1.35
N ASP A 101 -6.74 2.83 -2.04
CA ASP A 101 -5.66 1.90 -1.67
C ASP A 101 -4.29 2.59 -1.80
N PRO A 102 -3.47 2.65 -0.73
CA PRO A 102 -2.14 3.23 -0.78
C PRO A 102 -1.24 2.64 -1.87
N LEU A 103 -1.42 1.36 -2.23
CA LEU A 103 -0.63 0.73 -3.30
C LEU A 103 -0.97 1.29 -4.68
N GLU A 104 -2.22 1.69 -4.89
CA GLU A 104 -2.65 2.37 -6.11
C GLU A 104 -2.05 3.77 -6.19
N GLU A 105 -2.00 4.50 -5.07
CA GLU A 105 -1.33 5.79 -4.98
C GLU A 105 0.17 5.69 -5.28
N GLU A 106 0.88 4.69 -4.71
CA GLU A 106 2.30 4.49 -4.97
C GLU A 106 2.58 4.20 -6.45
N LYS A 107 1.72 3.39 -7.10
CA LYS A 107 1.83 3.09 -8.53
C LYS A 107 1.53 4.29 -9.43
N LEU A 108 0.57 5.13 -9.06
CA LEU A 108 0.27 6.38 -9.76
C LEU A 108 1.42 7.38 -9.60
N ASN A 109 2.02 7.48 -8.41
CA ASN A 109 3.18 8.35 -8.13
C ASN A 109 4.49 7.84 -8.75
N ALA A 110 4.66 6.54 -8.98
CA ALA A 110 5.82 6.00 -9.69
C ALA A 110 5.78 6.28 -11.21
N SER A 111 4.62 6.71 -11.74
CA SER A 111 4.39 6.89 -13.17
C SER A 111 4.55 8.34 -13.66
N VAL A 112 4.97 9.30 -12.82
CA VAL A 112 5.25 10.67 -13.27
C VAL A 112 6.69 10.78 -13.80
N PRO A 113 6.91 10.82 -15.13
CA PRO A 113 8.19 11.31 -15.64
C PRO A 113 8.37 12.75 -15.18
N THR A 114 9.48 12.99 -14.49
CA THR A 114 9.98 14.34 -14.19
C THR A 114 10.16 15.07 -15.51
N THR A 115 9.19 15.88 -15.88
CA THR A 115 9.37 16.89 -16.94
C THR A 115 9.75 18.18 -16.22
N PRO A 116 10.95 18.74 -16.44
CA PRO A 116 11.31 20.03 -15.86
C PRO A 116 10.36 21.10 -16.40
N CYS A 117 9.56 21.68 -15.50
CA CYS A 117 8.76 22.87 -15.79
C CYS A 117 9.72 24.05 -16.00
N SER A 118 9.83 24.54 -17.23
CA SER A 118 10.37 25.87 -17.53
C SER A 118 9.20 26.78 -17.88
N GLN A 119 8.96 27.78 -17.04
CA GLN A 119 8.15 28.98 -17.33
C GLN A 119 9.10 30.19 -17.50
N PRO A 120 8.66 31.38 -17.95
CA PRO A 120 7.54 31.78 -18.84
C PRO A 120 7.95 32.83 -19.91
N MET A 121 7.09 33.09 -20.92
CA MET A 121 6.58 34.43 -21.35
C MET A 121 6.13 34.51 -22.83
N THR A 122 4.86 34.95 -23.02
CA THR A 122 4.27 35.92 -24.01
C THR A 122 4.68 35.85 -25.50
N THR A 123 3.83 35.91 -26.53
CA THR A 123 2.74 36.86 -26.86
C THR A 123 1.83 36.34 -28.00
N GLN A 124 0.52 36.54 -27.87
CA GLN A 124 -0.52 36.99 -28.83
C GLN A 124 -0.41 36.68 -30.36
N SER A 125 -1.43 36.00 -30.91
CA SER A 125 -2.52 36.61 -31.74
C SER A 125 -3.03 35.73 -32.91
N SER A 126 -4.37 35.67 -32.98
CA SER A 126 -5.24 35.70 -34.18
C SER A 126 -5.13 34.66 -35.32
N GLY A 127 -6.24 33.97 -35.62
CA GLY A 127 -6.49 33.41 -36.96
C GLY A 127 -7.60 32.35 -37.06
N LYS A 128 -8.73 32.72 -37.66
CA LYS A 128 -9.88 31.87 -38.04
C LYS A 128 -9.51 30.78 -39.08
N GLY A 129 -10.24 29.65 -39.11
CA GLY A 129 -10.51 28.95 -40.37
C GLY A 129 -10.72 27.42 -40.34
N GLN A 130 -11.99 27.01 -40.46
CA GLN A 130 -12.52 25.98 -41.38
C GLN A 130 -12.00 24.51 -41.34
N ASN A 131 -12.87 23.65 -40.79
CA ASN A 131 -13.53 22.47 -41.42
C ASN A 131 -12.83 21.75 -42.59
N THR A 132 -12.60 20.44 -42.46
CA THR A 132 -12.80 19.44 -43.55
C THR A 132 -12.89 18.02 -43.01
N GLN A 133 -13.67 17.22 -43.72
CA GLN A 133 -14.35 15.99 -43.35
C GLN A 133 -13.99 14.92 -44.39
N TYR A 134 -13.41 13.76 -44.05
CA TYR A 134 -13.36 12.55 -44.90
C TYR A 134 -13.16 11.30 -44.01
N GLN A 135 -14.16 10.44 -43.77
CA GLN A 135 -14.68 9.29 -44.54
C GLN A 135 -13.90 7.95 -44.46
N VAL A 136 -14.48 7.01 -43.70
CA VAL A 136 -14.70 5.54 -43.88
C VAL A 136 -13.81 4.63 -44.79
N GLN A 137 -13.15 3.63 -44.15
CA GLN A 137 -13.13 2.13 -44.33
C GLN A 137 -13.02 1.46 -45.75
N PRO A 138 -12.78 0.13 -45.92
CA PRO A 138 -12.16 -0.97 -45.12
C PRO A 138 -11.27 -1.96 -45.96
N LYS A 139 -10.72 -3.01 -45.31
CA LYS A 139 -10.37 -4.39 -45.77
C LYS A 139 -8.97 -4.82 -45.29
N ALA A 140 -8.59 -6.06 -45.01
CA ALA A 140 -9.17 -7.33 -44.55
C ALA A 140 -8.05 -8.39 -44.80
N ASN A 141 -8.01 -9.44 -43.97
CA ASN A 141 -7.25 -10.71 -44.09
C ASN A 141 -5.75 -10.70 -43.71
N LYS A 142 -5.17 -11.70 -43.02
CA LYS A 142 -5.62 -13.05 -42.60
C LYS A 142 -4.67 -13.60 -41.51
N VAL A 143 -5.25 -14.12 -40.43
CA VAL A 143 -5.11 -15.49 -39.89
C VAL A 143 -3.70 -16.07 -39.62
N ASN A 144 -3.44 -16.45 -38.36
CA ASN A 144 -3.13 -17.83 -37.92
C ASN A 144 -3.07 -17.91 -36.37
N LYS A 145 -4.00 -18.66 -35.76
CA LYS A 145 -3.82 -19.95 -35.05
C LYS A 145 -2.98 -19.83 -33.76
N ALA A 146 -3.64 -19.76 -32.60
CA ALA A 146 -4.08 -20.89 -31.78
C ALA A 146 -2.91 -21.62 -31.10
N ASN A 147 -2.93 -21.63 -29.76
CA ASN A 147 -2.67 -22.85 -29.01
C ASN A 147 -3.53 -22.89 -27.74
N LYS A 148 -4.17 -24.04 -27.60
CA LYS A 148 -5.11 -24.44 -26.56
C LYS A 148 -4.34 -24.86 -25.30
N ALA A 149 -4.96 -24.56 -24.17
CA ALA A 149 -5.12 -25.40 -22.97
C ALA A 149 -3.90 -26.14 -22.42
N ASN A 150 -3.63 -25.94 -21.12
CA ASN A 150 -3.69 -27.11 -20.24
C ASN A 150 -4.07 -26.77 -18.80
N LYS A 151 -4.88 -27.70 -18.30
CA LYS A 151 -5.49 -27.87 -16.99
C LYS A 151 -4.44 -28.46 -16.04
N ALA A 152 -4.59 -28.21 -14.74
CA ALA A 152 -4.47 -29.20 -13.65
C ALA A 152 -3.69 -28.70 -12.41
N ASN A 153 -4.32 -28.95 -11.26
CA ASN A 153 -3.74 -29.19 -9.94
C ASN A 153 -2.24 -29.52 -9.95
N LYS A 154 -1.47 -28.76 -9.18
CA LYS A 154 -0.15 -29.18 -8.71
C LYS A 154 -0.04 -28.92 -7.21
N THR A 155 -0.62 -29.83 -6.45
CA THR A 155 -0.38 -30.02 -5.03
C THR A 155 1.08 -30.45 -4.81
N ASN A 156 1.79 -29.68 -3.97
CA ASN A 156 2.91 -30.08 -3.10
C ASN A 156 4.33 -30.30 -3.66
N THR A 157 4.74 -29.74 -4.80
CA THR A 157 6.18 -29.72 -5.17
C THR A 157 6.68 -28.40 -5.76
N THR A 158 5.82 -27.60 -6.40
CA THR A 158 6.22 -26.27 -6.92
C THR A 158 6.31 -25.19 -5.83
N ALA A 159 5.54 -25.34 -4.74
CA ALA A 159 5.45 -24.33 -3.69
C ALA A 159 6.80 -24.01 -3.01
N VAL A 160 7.71 -24.98 -2.90
CA VAL A 160 9.03 -24.78 -2.27
C VAL A 160 9.89 -23.79 -3.07
N SER A 161 9.74 -23.75 -4.41
CA SER A 161 10.47 -22.81 -5.26
C SER A 161 9.84 -21.41 -5.25
N ASP A 162 8.52 -21.33 -5.15
CA ASP A 162 7.80 -20.06 -5.08
C ASP A 162 8.08 -19.36 -3.73
N ASP A 163 8.18 -20.13 -2.64
CA ASP A 163 8.55 -19.64 -1.31
C ASP A 163 10.00 -19.14 -1.28
N GLU A 164 10.94 -19.88 -1.89
CA GLU A 164 12.33 -19.45 -2.02
C GLU A 164 12.45 -18.12 -2.79
N GLN A 165 11.66 -17.92 -3.84
CA GLN A 165 11.65 -16.66 -4.59
C GLN A 165 11.01 -15.51 -3.79
N LEU A 166 9.96 -15.79 -3.02
CA LEU A 166 9.23 -14.79 -2.23
C LEU A 166 10.03 -14.29 -1.02
N PHE A 167 10.74 -15.20 -0.34
CA PHE A 167 11.53 -14.88 0.85
C PHE A 167 13.01 -14.61 0.54
N GLY A 168 13.50 -15.05 -0.61
CA GLY A 168 14.87 -14.77 -1.08
C GLY A 168 15.92 -15.15 -0.05
N LEU A 169 16.61 -14.15 0.49
CA LEU A 169 17.67 -14.34 1.50
C LEU A 169 17.14 -14.80 2.88
N LEU A 170 15.85 -14.64 3.14
CA LEU A 170 15.22 -15.14 4.38
C LEU A 170 14.91 -16.65 4.30
N TRP A 171 15.07 -17.27 3.13
CA TRP A 171 14.87 -18.70 2.93
C TRP A 171 16.16 -19.49 3.23
N PRO A 172 16.10 -20.66 3.90
CA PRO A 172 14.92 -21.30 4.47
C PRO A 172 14.43 -20.62 5.74
N LEU A 173 13.10 -20.56 5.91
CA LEU A 173 12.49 -19.99 7.11
C LEU A 173 12.83 -20.85 8.34
N GLY A 174 13.35 -20.22 9.39
CA GLY A 174 13.62 -20.84 10.69
C GLY A 174 12.44 -20.72 11.65
N HIS A 175 12.68 -20.97 12.95
CA HIS A 175 11.65 -20.86 13.99
C HIS A 175 11.19 -19.41 14.22
N GLN A 176 12.00 -18.43 13.81
CA GLN A 176 11.73 -17.00 13.92
C GLN A 176 12.11 -16.31 12.61
N VAL A 177 11.25 -15.43 12.11
CA VAL A 177 11.45 -14.70 10.86
C VAL A 177 11.18 -13.22 11.10
N LYS A 178 12.11 -12.37 10.68
CA LYS A 178 11.92 -10.92 10.65
C LYS A 178 11.77 -10.47 9.20
N LEU A 179 10.62 -9.90 8.87
CA LEU A 179 10.41 -9.34 7.53
C LEU A 179 11.15 -8.01 7.40
N ASP A 180 11.69 -7.77 6.22
CA ASP A 180 12.33 -6.51 5.89
C ASP A 180 11.26 -5.47 5.52
N SER A 181 11.17 -4.42 6.31
CA SER A 181 10.22 -3.32 6.07
C SER A 181 10.63 -2.39 4.92
N THR A 182 11.85 -2.52 4.40
CA THR A 182 12.31 -1.77 3.24
C THR A 182 11.72 -2.31 1.94
N CYS A 183 11.27 -3.57 1.92
CA CYS A 183 10.64 -4.20 0.76
C CYS A 183 9.39 -3.45 0.27
N ASP A 184 8.97 -3.77 -0.95
CA ASP A 184 7.75 -3.22 -1.54
C ASP A 184 6.52 -3.74 -0.80
N ARG A 185 5.48 -2.90 -0.72
CA ARG A 185 4.25 -3.21 0.00
C ARG A 185 3.55 -4.47 -0.54
N GLU A 186 3.63 -4.71 -1.85
CA GLU A 186 3.08 -5.92 -2.46
C GLU A 186 3.81 -7.19 -1.98
N THR A 187 5.14 -7.17 -1.95
CA THR A 187 5.96 -8.30 -1.47
C THR A 187 5.69 -8.59 0.01
N LEU A 188 5.63 -7.54 0.83
CA LEU A 188 5.41 -7.68 2.28
C LEU A 188 4.03 -8.27 2.59
N ARG A 189 2.99 -7.91 1.81
CA ARG A 189 1.67 -8.55 1.91
C ARG A 189 1.72 -10.03 1.55
N GLN A 190 2.37 -10.38 0.43
CA GLN A 190 2.51 -11.78 0.01
C GLN A 190 3.27 -12.61 1.06
N GLN A 191 4.37 -12.07 1.59
CA GLN A 191 5.14 -12.69 2.66
C GLN A 191 4.31 -12.89 3.93
N LYS A 192 3.53 -11.88 4.36
CA LYS A 192 2.60 -11.99 5.50
C LYS A 192 1.58 -13.10 5.29
N THR A 193 0.87 -13.09 4.16
CA THR A 193 -0.14 -14.12 3.84
C THR A 193 0.48 -15.50 3.87
N ARG A 194 1.66 -15.66 3.26
CA ARG A 194 2.35 -16.95 3.21
C ARG A 194 2.83 -17.42 4.59
N LEU A 195 3.35 -16.53 5.43
CA LEU A 195 3.72 -16.85 6.82
C LEU A 195 2.51 -17.30 7.64
N GLY A 196 1.35 -16.65 7.47
CA GLY A 196 0.10 -17.08 8.09
C GLY A 196 -0.34 -18.49 7.64
N GLU A 197 -0.25 -18.80 6.35
CA GLU A 197 -0.54 -20.15 5.83
C GLU A 197 0.42 -21.22 6.37
N LEU A 198 1.66 -20.83 6.68
CA LEU A 198 2.68 -21.70 7.27
C LEU A 198 2.52 -21.84 8.80
N GLY A 199 1.58 -21.13 9.42
CA GLY A 199 1.30 -21.21 10.86
C GLY A 199 2.16 -20.30 11.72
N TYR A 200 2.81 -19.29 11.15
CA TYR A 200 3.54 -18.30 11.93
C TYR A 200 2.58 -17.26 12.50
N GLU A 201 2.85 -16.84 13.74
CA GLU A 201 2.16 -15.77 14.43
C GLU A 201 3.07 -14.55 14.58
N PHE A 202 2.54 -13.36 14.32
CA PHE A 202 3.28 -12.11 14.42
C PHE A 202 3.26 -11.56 15.84
N ASP A 203 4.43 -11.40 16.46
CA ASP A 203 4.57 -10.65 17.71
C ASP A 203 4.87 -9.19 17.40
N PHE A 204 3.86 -8.33 17.61
CA PHE A 204 3.96 -6.89 17.38
C PHE A 204 4.98 -6.18 18.29
N ARG A 205 5.33 -6.75 19.45
CA ARG A 205 6.32 -6.16 20.37
C ARG A 205 7.73 -6.38 19.87
N SER A 206 8.00 -7.60 19.44
CA SER A 206 9.32 -8.02 18.95
C SER A 206 9.49 -7.74 17.45
N GLN A 207 8.40 -7.49 16.72
CA GLN A 207 8.32 -7.38 15.27
C GLN A 207 8.90 -8.64 14.57
N ILE A 208 8.60 -9.81 15.15
CA ILE A 208 9.11 -11.11 14.71
C ILE A 208 7.92 -12.06 14.51
N TRP A 209 7.98 -12.84 13.45
CA TRP A 209 7.07 -13.95 13.18
C TRP A 209 7.62 -15.22 13.81
N ASN A 210 6.86 -15.86 14.69
CA ASN A 210 7.23 -17.08 15.38
C ASN A 210 6.40 -18.25 14.88
N LEU A 211 7.04 -19.40 14.61
CA LEU A 211 6.34 -20.64 14.32
C LEU A 211 5.79 -21.23 15.64
N GLN A 212 4.48 -21.51 15.67
CA GLN A 212 3.80 -22.18 16.79
C GLN A 212 3.97 -23.71 16.74
#